data_AF-A0A376TGK9-F1
#
_entry.id   AF-A0A376TGK9-F1
#
_cell.length_a   1.000
_cell.length_b   1.000
_cell.length_c   1.000
_cell.angle_alpha   90.00
_cell.angle_beta   90.00
_cell.angle_gamma   90.00
#
_symmetry.space_group_name_H-M   'P 1'
#
loop_
_entity.id
_entity.type
_entity.pdbx_description
1 polymer ?
#
loop_
_entity_poly.entity_id
_entity_poly.type
_entity_poly.pdbx_seq_one_letter_code
_entity_poly.pdbx_strand_id
1 'polypeptide(L)'
;MKLRWFAFLIVLLAGCSSKHDYTNPPWNAKVPVQRAMQWMPISQKAGAAWGVDPQLITAIIAIESGGNPNAVSKSNAIGLMQLKASTSGRDVYRRMGWSGEPTTSELKNPERNISMGAAYLNILGNRPAGRH
;
A
#
# COMPACT_ATOMS: atom_id res chain seq x y z
N MET A 1 -7.42 61.17 1.70
CA MET A 1 -7.90 60.31 0.59
C MET A 1 -7.36 58.90 0.80
N LYS A 2 -8.07 58.11 1.61
CA LYS A 2 -7.68 56.78 2.11
C LYS A 2 -8.78 55.79 1.70
N LEU A 3 -8.70 55.16 0.52
CA LEU A 3 -9.62 54.04 0.19
C LEU A 3 -9.20 53.16 -1.00
N ARG A 4 -7.98 53.32 -1.55
CA ARG A 4 -7.55 52.56 -2.75
C ARG A 4 -6.60 51.38 -2.45
N TRP A 5 -6.17 51.21 -1.20
CA TRP A 5 -5.18 50.18 -0.82
C TRP A 5 -5.75 48.97 -0.09
N PHE A 6 -7.02 48.99 0.33
CA PHE A 6 -7.62 47.86 1.06
C PHE A 6 -8.24 46.77 0.18
N ALA A 7 -8.47 47.04 -1.12
CA ALA A 7 -9.13 46.09 -2.00
C ALA A 7 -8.22 44.91 -2.44
N PHE A 8 -6.90 45.05 -2.35
CA PHE A 8 -5.97 43.99 -2.74
C PHE A 8 -5.74 42.93 -1.65
N LEU A 9 -6.21 43.15 -0.41
CA LEU A 9 -5.99 42.21 0.69
C LEU A 9 -7.13 41.18 0.87
N ILE A 10 -8.26 41.33 0.18
CA ILE A 10 -9.43 40.44 0.35
C ILE A 10 -9.46 39.31 -0.70
N VAL A 11 -8.74 39.44 -1.81
CA VAL A 11 -8.72 38.42 -2.88
C VAL A 11 -7.75 37.26 -2.59
N LEU A 12 -6.84 37.41 -1.61
CA LEU A 12 -5.79 36.42 -1.28
C LEU A 12 -6.21 35.33 -0.27
N LEU A 13 -7.42 35.40 0.30
CA LEU A 13 -7.92 34.45 1.30
C LEU A 13 -9.02 33.51 0.80
N ALA A 14 -9.45 33.63 -0.47
CA ALA A 14 -10.30 32.64 -1.11
C ALA A 14 -9.44 31.49 -1.68
N GLY A 15 -8.62 30.88 -0.81
CA GLY A 15 -8.09 29.55 -1.07
C GLY A 15 -9.25 28.58 -1.05
N CYS A 16 -9.92 28.39 -2.19
CA CYS A 16 -10.91 27.35 -2.37
C CYS A 16 -10.24 26.00 -2.10
N SER A 17 -10.45 25.45 -0.90
CA SER A 17 -10.18 24.05 -0.60
C SER A 17 -11.12 23.23 -1.49
N SER A 18 -10.68 22.89 -2.70
CA SER A 18 -11.42 22.01 -3.58
C SER A 18 -11.53 20.66 -2.89
N LYS A 19 -12.75 20.27 -2.49
CA LYS A 19 -13.01 18.95 -1.93
C LYS A 19 -12.66 17.92 -3.01
N HIS A 20 -11.60 17.15 -2.80
CA HIS A 20 -11.28 16.03 -3.68
C HIS A 20 -12.34 14.95 -3.48
N ASP A 21 -12.99 14.56 -4.56
CA ASP A 21 -13.89 13.40 -4.57
C ASP A 21 -13.08 12.12 -4.77
N TYR A 22 -12.79 11.42 -3.67
CA TYR A 22 -12.05 10.15 -3.69
C TYR A 22 -12.90 8.96 -4.20
N THR A 23 -14.18 9.18 -4.49
CA THR A 23 -15.09 8.13 -5.00
C THR A 23 -15.21 8.11 -6.53
N ASN A 24 -14.67 9.14 -7.19
CA ASN A 24 -14.73 9.30 -8.65
C ASN A 24 -13.32 9.20 -9.26
N PRO A 25 -13.07 8.32 -10.25
CA PRO A 25 -14.01 7.38 -10.87
C PRO A 25 -14.37 6.19 -9.97
N PRO A 26 -15.57 5.60 -10.13
CA PRO A 26 -15.96 4.43 -9.36
C PRO A 26 -15.04 3.24 -9.69
N TRP A 27 -14.56 2.55 -8.65
CA TRP A 27 -13.75 1.36 -8.80
C TRP A 27 -14.59 0.08 -8.71
N ASN A 28 -14.57 -0.75 -9.77
CA ASN A 28 -15.29 -2.02 -9.79
C ASN A 28 -14.42 -3.16 -9.20
N ALA A 29 -14.76 -3.56 -7.96
CA ALA A 29 -14.02 -4.56 -7.20
C ALA A 29 -14.14 -6.01 -7.72
N LYS A 30 -15.15 -6.32 -8.55
CA LYS A 30 -15.55 -7.71 -8.83
C LYS A 30 -14.40 -8.55 -9.39
N VAL A 31 -13.76 -8.10 -10.47
CA VAL A 31 -12.69 -8.85 -11.13
C VAL A 31 -11.38 -8.84 -10.33
N PRO A 32 -10.90 -7.70 -9.80
CA PRO A 32 -9.70 -7.66 -8.96
C PRO A 32 -9.78 -8.57 -7.73
N VAL A 33 -10.91 -8.53 -7.02
CA VAL A 33 -11.12 -9.38 -5.83
C VAL A 33 -11.21 -10.85 -6.23
N GLN A 34 -11.93 -11.20 -7.30
CA GLN A 34 -11.99 -12.58 -7.78
C GLN A 34 -10.60 -13.16 -8.10
N ARG A 35 -9.71 -12.38 -8.71
CA ARG A 35 -8.33 -12.79 -8.96
C ARG A 35 -7.52 -12.88 -7.68
N ALA A 36 -7.68 -11.93 -6.76
CA ALA A 36 -7.01 -11.95 -5.45
C ALA A 36 -7.41 -13.18 -4.61
N MET A 37 -8.67 -13.62 -4.68
CA MET A 37 -9.19 -14.80 -3.96
C MET A 37 -8.47 -16.10 -4.34
N GLN A 38 -7.85 -16.19 -5.52
CA GLN A 38 -7.03 -17.35 -5.90
C GLN A 38 -5.84 -17.55 -4.95
N TRP A 39 -5.40 -16.48 -4.29
CA TRP A 39 -4.30 -16.46 -3.32
C TRP A 39 -4.77 -16.56 -1.87
N MET A 40 -6.06 -16.81 -1.63
CA MET A 40 -6.64 -16.90 -0.28
C MET A 40 -5.93 -17.95 0.60
N PRO A 41 -5.58 -19.17 0.12
CA PRO A 41 -4.87 -20.13 0.96
C PRO A 41 -3.52 -19.62 1.48
N ILE A 42 -2.77 -18.90 0.64
CA ILE A 42 -1.51 -18.27 1.03
C ILE A 42 -1.75 -17.10 1.98
N SER A 43 -2.79 -16.30 1.71
CA SER A 43 -3.19 -15.16 2.55
C SER A 43 -3.62 -15.60 3.95
N GLN A 44 -4.31 -16.74 4.07
CA GLN A 44 -4.68 -17.36 5.34
C GLN A 44 -3.44 -17.82 6.12
N LYS A 45 -2.53 -18.54 5.46
CA LYS A 45 -1.27 -18.99 6.08
C LYS A 45 -0.43 -17.80 6.56
N ALA A 46 -0.26 -16.78 5.72
CA ALA A 46 0.50 -15.58 6.07
C ALA A 46 -0.18 -14.76 7.17
N GLY A 47 -1.50 -14.59 7.08
CA GLY A 47 -2.29 -13.88 8.08
C GLY A 47 -2.21 -14.53 9.46
N ALA A 48 -2.34 -15.86 9.52
CA ALA A 48 -2.17 -16.62 10.76
C ALA A 48 -0.76 -16.47 11.36
N ALA A 49 0.29 -16.48 10.52
CA ALA A 49 1.68 -16.36 10.98
C ALA A 49 2.02 -14.95 11.51
N TRP A 50 1.40 -13.91 10.96
CA TRP A 50 1.72 -12.51 11.26
C TRP A 50 0.65 -11.77 12.05
N GLY A 51 -0.45 -12.44 12.43
CA GLY A 51 -1.57 -11.82 13.14
C GLY A 51 -2.27 -10.75 12.31
N VAL A 52 -2.43 -10.97 11.01
CA VAL A 52 -3.08 -10.04 10.06
C VAL A 52 -4.31 -10.73 9.46
N ASP A 53 -5.42 -10.01 9.33
CA ASP A 53 -6.63 -10.54 8.71
C ASP A 53 -6.39 -10.94 7.23
N PRO A 54 -6.64 -12.20 6.85
CA PRO A 54 -6.53 -12.65 5.45
C PRO A 54 -7.42 -11.87 4.47
N GLN A 55 -8.56 -11.32 4.94
CA GLN A 55 -9.42 -10.49 4.11
C GLN A 55 -8.76 -9.15 3.79
N LEU A 56 -8.07 -8.54 4.77
CA LEU A 56 -7.28 -7.33 4.55
C LEU A 56 -6.14 -7.58 3.55
N ILE A 57 -5.41 -8.69 3.70
CA ILE A 57 -4.37 -9.09 2.75
C ILE A 57 -4.95 -9.21 1.34
N THR A 58 -6.09 -9.90 1.21
CA THR A 58 -6.75 -10.12 -0.08
C THR A 58 -7.24 -8.80 -0.71
N ALA A 59 -7.79 -7.90 0.09
CA ALA A 59 -8.22 -6.58 -0.37
C ALA A 59 -7.03 -5.75 -0.89
N ILE A 60 -5.90 -5.77 -0.20
CA ILE A 60 -4.67 -5.11 -0.64
C ILE A 60 -4.19 -5.72 -1.96
N ILE A 61 -4.16 -7.05 -2.10
CA ILE A 61 -3.77 -7.70 -3.37
C ILE A 61 -4.67 -7.24 -4.52
N ALA A 62 -5.99 -7.14 -4.28
CA ALA A 62 -6.95 -6.70 -5.28
C ALA A 62 -6.69 -5.25 -5.72
N ILE A 63 -6.39 -4.35 -4.78
CA ILE A 63 -6.13 -2.94 -5.04
C ILE A 63 -4.77 -2.73 -5.72
N GLU A 64 -3.72 -3.39 -5.22
CA GLU A 64 -2.33 -3.13 -5.60
C GLU A 64 -1.94 -3.78 -6.93
N SER A 65 -2.41 -5.00 -7.19
CA SER A 65 -2.01 -5.77 -8.38
C SER A 65 -3.17 -6.33 -9.18
N GLY A 66 -4.40 -6.25 -8.67
CA GLY A 66 -5.54 -6.98 -9.22
C GLY A 66 -5.31 -8.49 -9.29
N GLY A 67 -4.49 -9.03 -8.37
CA GLY A 67 -4.12 -10.44 -8.30
C GLY A 67 -3.00 -10.86 -9.27
N ASN A 68 -2.30 -9.94 -9.93
CA ASN A 68 -1.19 -10.26 -10.83
C ASN A 68 0.15 -10.39 -10.08
N PRO A 69 0.74 -11.60 -9.97
CA PRO A 69 2.00 -11.80 -9.25
C PRO A 69 3.23 -11.21 -9.95
N ASN A 70 3.10 -10.84 -11.22
CA ASN A 70 4.17 -10.22 -12.00
C ASN A 70 4.02 -8.69 -12.10
N ALA A 71 3.09 -8.07 -11.37
CA ALA A 71 2.87 -6.63 -11.39
C ALA A 71 4.14 -5.87 -10.96
N VAL A 72 4.50 -4.83 -11.72
CA VAL A 72 5.60 -3.91 -11.40
C VAL A 72 5.11 -2.49 -11.63
N SER A 73 5.09 -1.67 -10.57
CA SER A 73 4.74 -0.25 -10.71
C SER A 73 5.88 0.58 -11.31
N LYS A 74 5.57 1.80 -11.74
CA LYS A 74 6.56 2.79 -12.19
C LYS A 74 7.65 3.09 -11.14
N SER A 75 7.32 2.88 -9.86
CA SER A 75 8.24 3.11 -8.75
C SER A 75 8.96 1.85 -8.28
N ASN A 76 8.89 0.78 -9.07
CA ASN A 76 9.49 -0.54 -8.80
C ASN A 76 8.95 -1.23 -7.53
N ALA A 77 7.65 -1.05 -7.27
CA ALA A 77 6.91 -1.91 -6.33
C ALA A 77 6.49 -3.19 -7.07
N ILE A 78 6.64 -4.36 -6.45
CA ILE A 78 6.65 -5.65 -7.14
C ILE A 78 5.67 -6.64 -6.51
N GLY A 79 5.01 -7.40 -7.38
CA GLY A 79 4.20 -8.56 -7.03
C GLY A 79 2.81 -8.21 -6.51
N LEU A 80 2.20 -9.21 -5.88
CA LEU A 80 0.79 -9.20 -5.48
C LEU A 80 0.42 -8.05 -4.54
N MET A 81 1.27 -7.76 -3.56
CA MET A 81 1.09 -6.71 -2.56
C MET A 81 1.97 -5.48 -2.82
N GLN A 82 2.52 -5.34 -4.03
CA GLN A 82 3.34 -4.19 -4.45
C GLN A 82 4.40 -3.77 -3.40
N LEU A 83 5.31 -4.69 -3.07
CA LEU A 83 6.40 -4.42 -2.14
C LEU A 83 7.59 -3.80 -2.85
N LYS A 84 8.26 -2.85 -2.19
CA LYS A 84 9.49 -2.23 -2.68
C LYS A 84 10.66 -2.78 -1.90
N ALA A 85 11.61 -3.42 -2.59
CA ALA A 85 12.79 -4.04 -1.98
C ALA A 85 13.52 -3.07 -1.02
N SER A 86 13.80 -1.86 -1.49
CA SER A 86 14.56 -0.85 -0.76
C SER A 86 13.88 -0.23 0.46
N THR A 87 12.58 -0.47 0.65
CA THR A 87 11.79 0.10 1.77
C THR A 87 11.07 -1.00 2.53
N SER A 88 9.86 -1.39 2.12
CA SER A 88 9.08 -2.42 2.81
C SER A 88 9.80 -3.76 2.88
N GLY A 89 10.50 -4.14 1.81
CA GLY A 89 11.30 -5.36 1.77
C GLY A 89 12.44 -5.36 2.79
N ARG A 90 13.21 -4.27 2.84
CA ARG A 90 14.30 -4.05 3.80
C ARG A 90 13.81 -3.99 5.25
N ASP A 91 12.67 -3.34 5.50
CA ASP A 91 12.04 -3.29 6.82
C ASP A 91 11.68 -4.69 7.32
N VAL A 92 11.12 -5.53 6.45
CA VAL A 92 10.80 -6.93 6.75
C VAL A 92 12.08 -7.74 6.99
N TYR A 93 13.11 -7.59 6.14
CA TYR A 93 14.39 -8.28 6.34
C TYR A 93 15.01 -7.93 7.69
N ARG A 94 15.02 -6.65 8.05
CA ARG A 94 15.48 -6.18 9.36
C ARG A 94 14.67 -6.80 10.50
N ARG A 95 13.33 -6.87 10.37
CA ARG A 95 12.45 -7.47 11.38
C ARG A 95 12.71 -8.97 11.57
N MET A 96 13.17 -9.66 10.53
CA MET A 96 13.59 -11.07 10.54
C MET A 96 15.03 -11.28 11.01
N GLY A 97 15.80 -10.22 11.27
CA GLY A 97 17.22 -10.32 11.61
C GLY A 97 18.12 -10.63 10.41
N TRP A 98 17.63 -10.43 9.19
CA TRP A 98 18.38 -10.65 7.95
C TRP A 98 19.01 -9.35 7.45
N SER A 99 20.16 -9.48 6.80
CA SER A 99 20.84 -8.37 6.12
C SER A 99 20.33 -8.19 4.69
N GLY A 100 20.49 -6.99 4.15
CA GLY A 100 20.12 -6.68 2.76
C GLY A 100 18.62 -6.44 2.56
N GLU A 101 18.15 -6.78 1.36
CA GLU A 101 16.78 -6.59 0.90
C GLU A 101 16.40 -7.70 -0.10
N PRO A 102 15.10 -8.01 -0.28
CA PRO A 102 14.67 -9.05 -1.20
C PRO A 102 14.96 -8.67 -2.64
N THR A 103 15.28 -9.67 -3.46
CA THR A 103 15.43 -9.49 -4.90
C THR A 103 14.08 -9.34 -5.59
N THR A 104 14.08 -8.78 -6.81
CA THR A 104 12.88 -8.75 -7.67
C THR A 104 12.29 -10.14 -7.91
N SER A 105 13.13 -11.17 -8.04
CA SER A 105 12.68 -12.56 -8.24
C SER A 105 11.93 -13.08 -7.02
N GLU A 106 12.47 -12.85 -5.82
CA GLU A 106 11.79 -13.20 -4.57
C GLU A 106 10.47 -12.45 -4.41
N LEU A 107 10.42 -11.16 -4.79
CA LEU A 107 9.18 -10.38 -4.71
C LEU A 107 8.14 -10.77 -5.76
N LYS A 108 8.52 -11.43 -6.85
CA LYS A 108 7.56 -12.01 -7.82
C LYS A 108 7.02 -13.38 -7.39
N ASN A 109 7.68 -14.05 -6.44
CA ASN A 109 7.15 -15.30 -5.90
C ASN A 109 5.91 -15.00 -5.03
N PRO A 110 4.72 -15.57 -5.34
CA PRO A 110 3.49 -15.25 -4.61
C PRO A 110 3.55 -15.50 -3.10
N GLU A 111 4.12 -16.63 -2.68
CA GLU A 111 4.19 -17.01 -1.27
C GLU A 111 5.12 -16.09 -0.48
N ARG A 112 6.30 -15.78 -1.03
CA ARG A 112 7.24 -14.83 -0.43
C ARG A 112 6.64 -13.43 -0.39
N ASN A 113 6.02 -12.96 -1.48
CA ASN A 113 5.42 -11.64 -1.56
C ASN A 113 4.31 -11.45 -0.53
N ILE A 114 3.37 -12.39 -0.44
CA ILE A 114 2.26 -12.31 0.51
C ILE A 114 2.77 -12.42 1.96
N SER A 115 3.69 -13.34 2.24
CA SER A 115 4.28 -13.45 3.58
C SER A 115 5.01 -12.18 3.99
N MET A 116 5.76 -11.55 3.09
CA MET A 116 6.46 -10.29 3.39
C MET A 116 5.48 -9.12 3.54
N GLY A 117 4.40 -9.09 2.76
CA GLY A 117 3.38 -8.06 2.89
C GLY A 117 2.61 -8.16 4.21
N ALA A 118 2.26 -9.37 4.63
CA ALA A 118 1.68 -9.62 5.95
C ALA A 118 2.64 -9.20 7.08
N ALA A 119 3.93 -9.53 6.96
CA ALA A 119 4.96 -9.08 7.89
C ALA A 119 5.05 -7.54 7.96
N TYR A 120 4.99 -6.88 6.80
CA TYR A 120 5.05 -5.42 6.74
C TYR A 120 3.82 -4.77 7.39
N LEU A 121 2.62 -5.31 7.17
CA LEU A 121 1.40 -4.85 7.85
C LEU A 121 1.49 -5.02 9.37
N ASN A 122 2.05 -6.13 9.85
CA ASN A 122 2.31 -6.33 11.28
C ASN A 122 3.30 -5.28 11.83
N ILE A 123 4.38 -4.98 11.09
CA ILE A 123 5.32 -3.92 11.47
C ILE A 123 4.61 -2.57 11.60
N LEU A 124 3.72 -2.23 10.65
CA LEU A 124 2.94 -0.98 10.69
C LEU A 124 1.96 -0.95 11.87
N GLY A 125 1.24 -2.04 12.12
CA GLY A 125 0.28 -2.12 13.23
C GLY A 125 0.92 -2.03 14.62
N ASN A 126 2.19 -2.43 14.73
CA ASN A 126 2.95 -2.41 15.98
C ASN A 126 3.82 -1.15 16.15
N ARG A 127 3.81 -0.21 15.20
CA ARG A 127 4.55 1.05 15.33
C ARG A 127 3.78 2.02 16.26
N PRO A 128 4.45 2.64 17.26
CA PRO A 128 3.84 3.72 18.02
C PRO A 128 3.45 4.87 17.09
N ALA A 129 2.23 5.39 17.23
CA ALA A 129 1.79 6.55 16.46
C ALA A 129 2.76 7.73 16.71
N GLY A 130 3.44 8.21 15.65
CA GLY A 130 4.26 9.43 15.72
C GLY A 130 5.74 9.32 15.29
N ARG A 131 6.22 8.21 14.72
CA ARG A 131 7.50 8.18 13.99
C ARG A 131 7.27 8.01 12.49
N HIS A 132 7.15 9.14 11.79
CA HIS A 132 7.31 9.24 10.35
C HIS A 132 8.58 10.04 10.05
#